data_AF-F5Z7H0-F1
#
_entry.id   AF-F5Z7H0-F1
#
_cell.length_a   1.000
_cell.length_b   1.000
_cell.length_c   1.000
_cell.angle_alpha   90.00
_cell.angle_beta   90.00
_cell.angle_gamma   90.00
#
_symmetry.space_group_name_H-M   'P 1'
#
loop_
_entity.id
_entity.type
_entity.pdbx_description
1 polymer ?
#
loop_
_entity_poly.entity_id
_entity_poly.type
_entity_poly.pdbx_seq_one_letter_code
_entity_poly.pdbx_strand_id
1 'polypeptide(L)' 'MNKIGDHECEECGELKAQWGYGSKNDGKSYHIDLCENCFSVALAALRDHRKRIVMFDYAQEQPDDKFGVAKN' A
#
# COMPACT_ATOMS: atom_id res chain seq x y z
N MET A 1 1.54 -12.27 18.37
CA MET A 1 0.59 -13.03 17.54
C MET A 1 -0.38 -12.04 16.95
N ASN A 2 -0.24 -11.70 15.67
CA ASN A 2 -1.14 -10.76 15.00
C ASN A 2 -2.26 -11.57 14.33
N LYS A 3 -3.50 -11.10 14.47
CA LYS A 3 -4.69 -11.77 13.91
C LYS A 3 -5.10 -11.04 12.64
N ILE A 4 -5.08 -11.74 11.50
CA ILE A 4 -5.66 -11.26 10.25
C ILE A 4 -6.98 -12.03 10.05
N GLY A 5 -8.08 -11.47 10.54
CA GLY A 5 -9.36 -12.19 10.59
C GLY A 5 -9.33 -13.38 11.56
N ASP A 6 -9.88 -14.52 11.12
CA ASP A 6 -9.94 -15.79 11.90
C ASP A 6 -8.65 -16.64 11.78
N HIS A 7 -7.66 -16.18 11.01
CA HIS A 7 -6.40 -16.91 10.80
C HIS A 7 -5.26 -16.26 11.59
N GLU A 8 -4.53 -17.08 12.36
CA GLU A 8 -3.35 -16.67 13.10
C GLU A 8 -2.15 -16.70 12.16
N CYS A 9 -1.63 -15.52 11.78
CA CYS A 9 -0.49 -15.40 10.88
C CYS A 9 0.65 -14.71 11.63
N GLU A 10 1.84 -15.30 11.60
CA GLU A 10 3.07 -14.69 12.14
C GLU A 10 3.48 -13.45 11.33
N GLU A 11 3.06 -13.39 10.06
CA GLU A 11 3.40 -12.37 9.08
C GLU A 11 2.18 -11.47 8.84
N CYS A 12 2.28 -10.20 9.24
CA CYS A 12 1.17 -9.25 9.14
C CYS A 12 1.63 -7.89 8.61
N GLY A 13 1.00 -7.45 7.53
CA GLY A 13 1.06 -6.09 7.01
C GLY A 13 -0.25 -5.35 7.29
N GLU A 14 -0.18 -4.03 7.43
CA GLU A 14 -1.34 -3.16 7.59
C GLU A 14 -1.36 -2.09 6.51
N LEU A 15 -2.51 -1.91 5.86
CA LEU A 15 -2.75 -0.79 4.96
C LEU A 15 -3.80 0.14 5.59
N LYS A 16 -3.31 1.28 6.08
CA LYS A 16 -4.15 2.31 6.71
C LYS A 16 -4.21 3.55 5.84
N ALA A 17 -5.41 4.10 5.72
CA ALA A 17 -5.61 5.40 5.09
C ALA A 17 -6.61 6.21 5.91
N GLN A 18 -6.28 7.48 6.12
CA GLN A 18 -7.13 8.46 6.76
C GLN A 18 -7.10 9.72 5.88
N TRP A 19 -8.28 10.22 5.53
CA TRP A 19 -8.43 11.37 4.67
C TRP A 19 -8.98 12.51 5.52
N GLY A 20 -8.21 13.59 5.62
CA GLY A 20 -8.61 14.79 6.34
C GLY A 20 -9.60 15.65 5.57
N TYR A 21 -10.08 16.68 6.26
CA TYR A 21 -11.01 17.68 5.77
C TYR A 21 -10.58 18.28 4.43
N GLY A 22 -11.44 18.14 3.41
CA GLY A 22 -11.19 18.63 2.04
C GLY A 22 -10.83 17.57 1.00
N SER A 23 -10.73 16.29 1.36
CA SER A 23 -10.57 15.20 0.38
C SER A 23 -11.93 14.68 -0.13
N LYS A 24 -11.98 14.09 -1.32
CA LYS A 24 -13.21 13.43 -1.85
C LYS A 24 -13.75 12.31 -0.94
N ASN A 25 -12.89 11.80 -0.06
CA ASN A 25 -13.21 10.73 0.88
C ASN A 25 -13.18 11.23 2.34
N ASP A 26 -13.39 12.53 2.54
CA ASP A 26 -13.43 13.18 3.85
C ASP A 26 -14.24 12.38 4.87
N GLY A 27 -13.63 12.15 6.04
CA GLY A 27 -14.25 11.43 7.15
C GLY A 27 -14.22 9.90 7.05
N LYS A 28 -13.69 9.31 5.96
CA LYS A 28 -13.51 7.85 5.90
C LYS A 28 -12.15 7.44 6.42
N SER A 29 -12.09 6.28 7.06
CA SER A 29 -10.87 5.65 7.57
C SER A 29 -10.88 4.21 7.08
N TYR A 30 -9.78 3.76 6.49
CA TYR A 30 -9.66 2.41 5.97
C TYR A 30 -8.49 1.77 6.70
N HIS A 31 -8.73 0.58 7.25
CA HIS A 31 -7.73 -0.28 7.85
C HIS A 31 -7.94 -1.66 7.25
N ILE A 32 -6.90 -2.19 6.63
CA ILE A 32 -6.92 -3.53 6.05
C ILE A 32 -5.71 -4.27 6.59
N ASP A 33 -5.95 -5.38 7.28
CA ASP A 33 -4.91 -6.31 7.69
C ASP A 33 -4.66 -7.29 6.54
N LEU A 34 -3.39 -7.46 6.18
CA LEU A 34 -2.94 -8.22 5.02
C LEU A 34 -1.91 -9.24 5.49
N CYS A 35 -2.04 -10.49 5.07
CA CYS A 35 -0.92 -11.44 5.17
C CYS A 35 0.17 -11.10 4.15
N GLU A 36 1.34 -11.72 4.25
CA GLU A 36 2.48 -11.46 3.35
C GLU A 36 2.10 -11.53 1.85
N ASN A 37 1.33 -12.56 1.47
CA ASN A 37 0.91 -12.73 0.08
C ASN A 37 -0.04 -11.61 -0.38
N CYS A 38 -1.02 -11.25 0.44
CA CYS A 38 -1.94 -10.15 0.14
C CYS A 38 -1.22 -8.80 0.08
N PHE A 39 -0.24 -8.60 0.97
CA PHE A 39 0.59 -7.40 0.98
C PHE A 39 1.45 -7.30 -0.28
N SER A 40 2.07 -8.41 -0.71
CA SER A 40 2.88 -8.46 -1.93
C SER A 40 2.06 -8.14 -3.18
N VAL A 41 0.83 -8.66 -3.28
CA VAL A 41 -0.09 -8.33 -4.39
C VAL A 41 -0.48 -6.84 -4.36
N ALA A 42 -0.84 -6.31 -3.18
CA ALA A 42 -1.18 -4.90 -3.02
C ALA A 42 0.00 -3.99 -3.41
N LEU A 43 1.21 -4.34 -2.97
CA LEU A 43 2.44 -3.60 -3.29
C LEU A 43 2.71 -3.61 -4.80
N ALA A 44 2.60 -4.77 -5.45
CA ALA A 44 2.78 -4.89 -6.90
C ALA A 44 1.76 -4.05 -7.68
N ALA A 45 0.48 -4.07 -7.28
CA ALA A 45 -0.57 -3.28 -7.91
C ALA A 45 -0.33 -1.77 -7.75
N LEU A 46 0.08 -1.32 -6.57
CA LEU A 46 0.42 0.09 -6.32
C LEU A 46 1.64 0.53 -7.13
N ARG A 47 2.66 -0.33 -7.23
CA ARG A 47 3.86 -0.07 -8.03
C ARG A 47 3.53 0.06 -9.51
N ASP A 48 2.72 -0.85 -10.04
CA ASP A 48 2.25 -0.78 -11.43
C ASP A 48 1.41 0.47 -11.68
N HIS A 49 0.46 0.78 -10.79
CA HIS A 49 -0.35 1.99 -10.90
C HIS A 49 0.52 3.26 -10.93
N ARG A 50 1.55 3.34 -10.07
CA ARG A 50 2.50 4.46 -10.07
C ARG A 50 3.37 4.49 -11.32
N LYS A 51 3.83 3.33 -11.83
CA LYS A 51 4.52 3.23 -13.13
C LYS A 51 3.66 3.81 -14.23
N ARG A 52 2.36 3.47 -14.29
CA ARG A 52 1.44 3.99 -15.31
C ARG A 52 1.23 5.51 -15.22
N ILE A 53 1.11 6.07 -14.01
CA ILE A 53 1.01 7.53 -13.83
C ILE A 53 2.28 8.23 -14.31
N VAL A 54 3.45 7.69 -13.94
CA VAL A 54 4.76 8.29 -14.22
C VAL A 54 5.25 7.98 -15.65
N MET A 55 4.67 7.00 -16.35
CA MET A 55 5.13 6.56 -17.67
C MET A 55 5.12 7.68 -18.73
N PHE A 56 4.30 8.72 -18.53
CA PHE A 56 4.22 9.90 -19.38
C PHE A 56 4.90 11.15 -18.78
N ASP A 57 5.39 11.06 -17.53
CA ASP A 57 6.07 12.16 -16.85
C ASP A 57 7.59 11.92 -16.86
N TYR A 58 8.25 12.48 -17.87
CA TYR A 58 9.71 12.36 -18.09
C TYR A 58 10.57 13.00 -16.98
N ALA A 59 9.96 13.73 -16.02
CA ALA A 59 10.65 14.41 -14.94
C ALA A 59 10.62 13.62 -13.61
N GLN A 60 9.80 12.57 -13.51
CA GLN A 60 9.67 11.77 -12.30
C GLN A 60 10.56 10.52 -12.39
N GLU A 61 11.35 10.30 -11.34
CA GLU A 61 12.14 9.09 -11.14
C GLU A 61 11.20 7.88 -11.26
N GLN A 62 11.48 6.97 -12.19
CA GLN A 62 10.66 5.76 -12.33
C GLN A 62 10.65 5.02 -10.98
N PRO A 63 9.51 4.47 -10.56
CA PRO A 63 9.41 3.80 -9.27
C PRO A 63 10.31 2.56 -9.24
N ASP A 64 11.50 2.76 -8.68
CA ASP A 64 12.54 1.77 -8.42
C ASP A 64 11.98 0.61 -7.60
N ASP A 65 12.66 -0.55 -7.59
CA ASP A 65 12.30 -1.72 -6.78
C ASP A 65 12.21 -1.44 -5.26
N LYS A 66 12.57 -0.23 -4.86
CA LYS A 66 12.52 0.29 -3.48
C LYS A 66 11.18 0.93 -3.09
N PHE A 67 10.21 1.04 -4.00
CA PHE A 67 8.90 1.60 -3.66
C PHE A 67 8.21 0.74 -2.58
N GLY A 68 7.99 1.33 -1.39
CA GLY A 68 7.37 0.64 -0.25
C GLY A 68 8.33 -0.20 0.60
N VAL A 69 9.63 -0.23 0.29
CA VAL A 69 10.64 -0.92 1.12
C VAL A 69 11.22 0.08 2.11
N ALA A 70 10.93 -0.09 3.39
CA ALA A 70 11.63 0.65 4.44
C ALA A 70 13.11 0.21 4.44
N LYS A 71 14.03 1.17 4.33
CA LYS A 71 15.45 0.88 4.56
C LYS A 71 15.62 0.56 6.05
N ASN A 72 15.95 -0.69 6.33
CA ASN A 72 16.40 -1.13 7.66
C ASN A 72 17.80 -0.60 7.96
#